data_AF-A0A8S2TWH6-F1
#
_entry.id   AF-A0A8S2TWH6-F1
#
_cell.length_a   1.000
_cell.length_b   1.000
_cell.length_c   1.000
_cell.angle_alpha   90.00
_cell.angle_beta   90.00
_cell.angle_gamma   90.00
#
_symmetry.space_group_name_H-M   'P 1'
#
loop_
_entity.id
_entity.type
_entity.pdbx_description
1 polymer ?
#
loop_
_entity_poly.entity_id
_entity_poly.type
_entity_poly.pdbx_seq_one_letter_code
_entity_poly.pdbx_strand_id
1 'polypeptide(L)'
;SIQFHVHDPPPLIGDISGATGMIIMDPGVLDEPFYPFMVYNYSELTIRINKVKPEHYQQCLPCFNSYYFTYENQEWYNKLPGEELLNEVIQTNCKRYEPKEIKVPLTAYLNKKSNSGQLIILIEPTKKAWDECQRGDWQYRQTISAWLQCTRLAVDVYLSSGMDLILTAWVTELMTGASVNQATVSVFDKKQETNQQGLCTIRTLNTENNEGGILVVEKDEDTCMVVNIYHHKSYFNVYVW
;
A
#
# COMPACT_ATOMS: atom_id res chain seq x y z
N SER A 1 8.74 54.32 17.22
CA SER A 1 8.43 53.68 15.93
C SER A 1 9.37 52.50 15.79
N ILE A 2 8.88 51.26 15.85
CA ILE A 2 9.69 50.07 15.59
C ILE A 2 9.47 49.74 14.11
N GLN A 3 10.54 49.73 13.32
CA GLN A 3 10.52 49.29 11.93
C GLN A 3 11.03 47.86 11.86
N PHE A 4 10.25 46.97 11.25
CA PHE A 4 10.70 45.63 10.90
C PHE A 4 11.19 45.65 9.45
N HIS A 5 12.43 45.20 9.23
CA HIS A 5 12.89 44.87 7.90
C HIS A 5 12.24 43.55 7.48
N VAL A 6 11.27 43.62 6.58
CA VAL A 6 10.70 42.43 5.95
C VAL A 6 11.67 42.03 4.84
N HIS A 7 12.42 40.96 5.07
CA HIS A 7 13.20 40.31 4.02
C HIS A 7 12.26 39.75 2.94
N ASP A 8 12.79 39.51 1.74
CA ASP A 8 12.05 38.80 0.70
C ASP A 8 11.48 37.48 1.26
N PRO A 9 10.25 37.10 0.88
CA PRO A 9 9.64 35.89 1.39
C PRO A 9 10.53 34.69 1.06
N PRO A 10 10.66 33.72 1.98
CA PRO A 10 11.46 32.54 1.72
C PRO A 10 10.94 31.82 0.48
N PRO A 11 11.82 31.13 -0.27
CA PRO A 11 11.42 30.33 -1.41
C PRO A 11 10.28 29.39 -1.05
N LEU A 12 9.35 29.20 -1.99
CA LEU A 12 8.21 28.32 -1.78
C LEU A 12 8.71 26.87 -1.65
N ILE A 13 8.33 26.16 -0.58
CA ILE A 13 8.68 24.75 -0.39
C ILE A 13 7.41 23.93 -0.56
N GLY A 14 7.41 23.02 -1.54
CA GLY A 14 6.35 22.04 -1.73
C GLY A 14 6.54 20.84 -0.80
N ASP A 15 5.43 20.28 -0.31
CA ASP A 15 5.45 19.02 0.44
C ASP A 15 4.21 18.17 0.13
N ILE A 16 4.37 16.85 0.14
CA ILE A 16 3.26 15.89 0.20
C ILE A 16 3.54 14.85 1.28
N SER A 17 2.53 14.53 2.08
CA SER A 17 2.62 13.48 3.11
C SER A 17 1.33 12.67 3.17
N GLY A 18 1.46 11.37 3.39
CA GLY A 18 0.35 10.44 3.43
C GLY A 18 0.83 9.07 3.91
N ALA A 19 -0.11 8.17 4.19
CA ALA A 19 0.23 6.81 4.59
C ALA A 19 0.87 6.05 3.43
N THR A 20 2.08 5.53 3.61
CA THR A 20 2.77 4.67 2.64
C THR A 20 2.82 3.24 3.17
N GLY A 21 3.28 2.27 2.37
CA GLY A 21 3.28 0.86 2.79
C GLY A 21 2.03 0.11 2.35
N MET A 22 1.70 -0.93 3.12
CA MET A 22 0.42 -1.62 3.02
C MET A 22 -0.60 -0.92 3.91
N ILE A 23 -1.78 -0.65 3.37
CA ILE A 23 -2.92 -0.09 4.09
C ILE A 23 -4.08 -1.04 3.91
N ILE A 24 -4.63 -1.50 5.03
CA ILE A 24 -5.79 -2.40 5.04
C ILE A 24 -7.04 -1.55 5.34
N MET A 25 -8.10 -1.77 4.56
CA MET A 25 -9.38 -1.09 4.70
C MET A 25 -10.49 -2.14 4.79
N ASP A 26 -11.41 -1.94 5.74
CA ASP A 26 -12.56 -2.81 5.94
C ASP A 26 -13.79 -2.29 5.17
N PRO A 27 -14.22 -2.95 4.07
CA PRO A 27 -15.41 -2.55 3.34
C PRO A 27 -16.71 -2.85 4.11
N GLY A 28 -16.67 -3.58 5.23
CA GLY A 28 -17.80 -3.76 6.13
C GLY A 28 -18.11 -2.53 7.00
N VAL A 29 -17.15 -1.61 7.13
CA VAL A 29 -17.29 -0.36 7.90
C VAL A 29 -17.26 0.88 6.99
N LEU A 30 -16.61 0.78 5.83
CA LEU A 30 -16.44 1.89 4.89
C LEU A 30 -17.39 1.75 3.69
N ASP A 31 -18.53 2.42 3.74
CA ASP A 31 -19.45 2.52 2.59
C ASP A 31 -18.80 3.28 1.42
N GLU A 32 -17.99 4.29 1.72
CA GLU A 32 -17.26 5.13 0.76
C GLU A 32 -15.77 5.20 1.11
N PRO A 33 -14.97 4.17 0.77
CA PRO A 33 -13.55 4.18 1.06
C PRO A 33 -12.84 5.30 0.30
N PHE A 34 -11.93 5.99 0.98
CA PHE A 34 -11.08 7.02 0.39
C PHE A 34 -9.65 6.93 0.92
N TYR A 35 -8.70 7.38 0.12
CA TYR A 35 -7.31 7.53 0.52
C TYR A 35 -6.99 9.01 0.82
N PRO A 36 -6.71 9.39 2.07
CA PRO A 36 -6.34 10.75 2.44
C PRO A 36 -4.83 11.00 2.30
N PHE A 37 -4.48 12.21 1.87
CA PHE A 37 -3.11 12.72 1.96
C PHE A 37 -3.11 14.24 2.14
N MET A 38 -2.02 14.76 2.68
CA MET A 38 -1.79 16.19 2.86
C MET A 38 -0.87 16.71 1.75
N VAL A 39 -1.22 17.88 1.22
CA VAL A 39 -0.39 18.64 0.28
C VAL A 39 -0.11 20.03 0.83
N TYR A 40 1.09 20.52 0.57
CA TYR A 40 1.54 21.86 0.91
C TYR A 40 2.18 22.49 -0.32
N ASN A 41 1.69 23.68 -0.70
CA ASN A 41 2.22 24.54 -1.78
C ASN A 41 2.28 24.01 -3.23
N TYR A 42 2.27 22.69 -3.49
CA TYR A 42 2.20 22.20 -4.87
C TYR A 42 0.86 22.59 -5.50
N SER A 43 0.91 23.14 -6.72
CA SER A 43 -0.26 23.59 -7.48
C SER A 43 -1.03 22.43 -8.12
N GLU A 44 -0.30 21.42 -8.60
CA GLU A 44 -0.86 20.25 -9.27
C GLU A 44 -0.06 18.98 -8.96
N LEU A 45 -0.75 17.85 -8.93
CA LEU A 45 -0.20 16.53 -8.65
C LEU A 45 -0.69 15.53 -9.71
N THR A 46 0.14 14.56 -10.06
CA THR A 46 -0.29 13.37 -10.79
C THR A 46 -0.76 12.32 -9.79
N ILE A 47 -1.96 11.78 -9.97
CA ILE A 47 -2.48 10.63 -9.22
C ILE A 47 -2.62 9.46 -10.19
N ARG A 48 -2.05 8.33 -9.81
CA ARG A 48 -2.23 7.06 -10.51
C ARG A 48 -2.78 6.00 -9.59
N ILE A 49 -3.72 5.21 -10.11
CA ILE A 49 -4.30 4.07 -9.41
C ILE A 49 -4.24 2.87 -10.35
N ASN A 50 -3.60 1.80 -9.88
CA ASN A 50 -3.56 0.53 -10.58
C ASN A 50 -4.31 -0.53 -9.79
N LYS A 51 -5.14 -1.32 -10.48
CA LYS A 51 -5.69 -2.55 -9.93
C LYS A 51 -4.64 -3.65 -9.99
N VAL A 52 -4.31 -4.19 -8.84
CA VAL A 52 -3.27 -5.21 -8.71
C VAL A 52 -3.85 -6.52 -8.16
N LYS A 53 -2.98 -7.51 -8.07
CA LYS A 53 -3.27 -8.86 -7.57
C LYS A 53 -2.04 -9.32 -6.77
N PRO A 54 -2.17 -10.30 -5.86
CA PRO A 54 -1.04 -10.74 -5.04
C PRO A 54 0.24 -11.10 -5.83
N GLU A 55 0.09 -11.69 -7.01
CA GLU A 55 1.16 -12.04 -7.95
C GLU A 55 1.94 -10.83 -8.51
N HIS A 56 1.40 -9.63 -8.37
CA HIS A 56 2.10 -8.37 -8.70
C HIS A 56 2.95 -7.84 -7.56
N TYR A 57 2.90 -8.44 -6.36
CA TYR A 57 3.74 -8.00 -5.25
C TYR A 57 5.21 -8.21 -5.58
N GLN A 58 6.00 -7.16 -5.38
CA GLN A 58 7.44 -7.21 -5.39
C GLN A 58 7.96 -6.32 -4.27
N GLN A 59 8.95 -6.79 -3.50
CA GLN A 59 9.51 -6.04 -2.37
C GLN A 59 10.17 -4.72 -2.81
N CYS A 60 10.59 -4.62 -4.07
CA CYS A 60 11.18 -3.41 -4.66
C CYS A 60 10.16 -2.35 -5.09
N LEU A 61 8.85 -2.62 -5.00
CA LEU A 61 7.84 -1.62 -5.33
C LEU A 61 7.95 -0.40 -4.40
N PRO A 62 7.67 0.81 -4.91
CA PRO A 62 7.80 2.04 -4.13
C PRO A 62 6.98 2.05 -2.85
N CYS A 63 5.83 1.37 -2.83
CA CYS A 63 5.00 1.25 -1.63
C CYS A 63 5.69 0.44 -0.51
N PHE A 64 6.56 -0.52 -0.82
CA PHE A 64 7.22 -1.37 0.18
C PHE A 64 8.67 -1.00 0.46
N ASN A 65 9.29 -0.21 -0.41
CA ASN A 65 10.69 0.17 -0.26
C ASN A 65 10.96 1.59 -0.77
N SER A 66 10.63 2.58 0.05
CA SER A 66 10.84 4.00 -0.26
C SER A 66 12.31 4.42 -0.31
N TYR A 67 13.20 3.71 0.40
CA TYR A 67 14.62 4.07 0.54
C TYR A 67 15.50 3.60 -0.63
N TYR A 68 15.20 2.44 -1.24
CA TYR A 68 15.95 1.95 -2.41
C TYR A 68 15.42 2.51 -3.74
N PHE A 69 14.34 3.29 -3.71
CA PHE A 69 13.66 3.77 -4.91
C PHE A 69 14.33 4.99 -5.57
N THR A 70 15.50 5.42 -5.09
CA THR A 70 16.07 6.74 -5.43
C THR A 70 17.22 6.74 -6.44
N TYR A 71 17.51 5.69 -7.22
CA TYR A 71 18.59 5.83 -8.22
C TYR A 71 18.51 4.97 -9.49
N GLU A 72 18.15 3.67 -9.41
CA GLU A 72 18.33 2.75 -10.56
C GLU A 72 17.01 2.24 -11.18
N ASN A 73 15.87 2.53 -10.58
CA ASN A 73 14.59 1.86 -10.84
C ASN A 73 13.50 2.78 -11.44
N GLN A 74 13.89 3.74 -12.30
CA GLN A 74 12.95 4.65 -12.97
C GLN A 74 11.90 3.91 -13.83
N GLU A 75 12.17 2.67 -14.25
CA GLU A 75 11.21 1.87 -15.03
C GLU A 75 9.90 1.59 -14.26
N TRP A 76 9.98 1.32 -12.95
CA TRP A 76 8.79 1.09 -12.11
C TRP A 76 7.98 2.35 -11.86
N TYR A 77 8.65 3.52 -11.83
CA TYR A 77 7.95 4.80 -11.85
C TYR A 77 7.10 4.94 -13.09
N ASN A 78 7.52 4.42 -14.23
CA ASN A 78 6.76 4.54 -15.48
C ASN A 78 5.80 3.38 -15.72
N LYS A 79 5.94 2.26 -14.99
CA LYS A 79 5.14 1.05 -15.14
C LYS A 79 4.80 0.45 -13.78
N LEU A 80 3.77 1.01 -13.12
CA LEU A 80 3.14 0.31 -12.00
C LEU A 80 2.57 -1.02 -12.51
N PRO A 81 2.63 -2.10 -11.71
CA PRO A 81 2.08 -3.37 -12.13
C PRO A 81 0.55 -3.33 -12.18
N GLY A 82 -0.05 -4.34 -12.80
CA GLY A 82 -1.49 -4.47 -12.92
C GLY A 82 -2.13 -3.57 -13.98
N GLU A 83 -3.44 -3.35 -13.84
CA GLU A 83 -4.27 -2.57 -14.77
C GLU A 83 -4.34 -1.11 -14.32
N GLU A 84 -3.93 -0.16 -15.15
CA GLU A 84 -4.07 1.27 -14.87
C GLU A 84 -5.56 1.66 -14.93
N LEU A 85 -6.11 2.12 -13.81
CA LEU A 85 -7.50 2.57 -13.69
C LEU A 85 -7.63 4.10 -13.70
N LEU A 86 -6.58 4.81 -13.26
CA LEU A 86 -6.51 6.25 -13.22
C LEU A 86 -5.07 6.71 -13.48
N ASN A 87 -4.91 7.75 -14.28
CA ASN A 87 -3.66 8.49 -14.44
C ASN A 87 -4.00 9.93 -14.84
N GLU A 88 -4.19 10.78 -13.84
CA GLU A 88 -4.71 12.13 -14.03
C GLU A 88 -3.90 13.16 -13.25
N VAL A 89 -3.80 14.36 -13.83
CA VAL A 89 -3.30 15.54 -13.14
C VAL A 89 -4.46 16.23 -12.45
N ILE A 90 -4.36 16.39 -11.14
CA ILE A 90 -5.33 17.16 -10.35
C ILE A 90 -4.76 18.52 -9.96
N GLN A 91 -5.65 19.52 -9.90
CA GLN A 91 -5.33 20.82 -9.30
C GLN A 91 -5.56 20.74 -7.80
N THR A 92 -4.53 21.03 -7.02
CA THR A 92 -4.62 20.95 -5.55
C THR A 92 -5.48 22.08 -5.00
N ASN A 93 -5.50 23.23 -5.68
CA ASN A 93 -6.06 24.49 -5.18
C ASN A 93 -5.56 24.81 -3.75
N CYS A 94 -4.31 24.45 -3.46
CA CYS A 94 -3.71 24.68 -2.16
C CYS A 94 -3.39 26.17 -2.02
N LYS A 95 -3.76 26.77 -0.88
CA LYS A 95 -3.36 28.15 -0.60
C LYS A 95 -1.90 28.17 -0.20
N ARG A 96 -1.20 29.24 -0.59
CA ARG A 96 0.21 29.40 -0.26
C ARG A 96 0.40 29.39 1.27
N TYR A 97 1.33 28.58 1.73
CA TYR A 97 1.66 28.36 3.14
C TYR A 97 0.54 27.78 4.01
N GLU A 98 -0.46 27.14 3.41
CA GLU A 98 -1.52 26.43 4.14
C GLU A 98 -1.57 24.97 3.68
N PRO A 99 -1.46 23.99 4.58
CA PRO A 99 -1.62 22.58 4.20
C PRO A 99 -3.09 22.29 3.88
N LYS A 100 -3.32 21.41 2.90
CA LYS A 100 -4.65 20.96 2.49
C LYS A 100 -4.71 19.44 2.47
N GLU A 101 -5.74 18.88 3.10
CA GLU A 101 -6.08 17.46 2.94
C GLU A 101 -6.80 17.27 1.59
N ILE A 102 -6.37 16.28 0.83
CA ILE A 102 -7.05 15.78 -0.36
C ILE A 102 -7.46 14.33 -0.09
N LYS A 103 -8.70 14.00 -0.48
CA LYS A 103 -9.27 12.65 -0.35
C LYS A 103 -9.51 12.08 -1.74
N VAL A 104 -8.91 10.94 -2.03
CA VAL A 104 -9.10 10.22 -3.29
C VAL A 104 -10.19 9.16 -3.06
N PRO A 105 -11.39 9.31 -3.63
CA PRO A 105 -12.44 8.31 -3.50
C PRO A 105 -12.03 7.01 -4.21
N LEU A 106 -12.27 5.86 -3.58
CA LEU A 106 -11.78 4.56 -4.07
C LEU A 106 -12.89 3.65 -4.62
N THR A 107 -14.15 3.92 -4.30
CA THR A 107 -15.29 3.06 -4.65
C THR A 107 -15.36 2.71 -6.13
N ALA A 108 -14.98 3.64 -7.02
CA ALA A 108 -15.02 3.43 -8.47
C ALA A 108 -13.98 2.41 -8.96
N TYR A 109 -12.93 2.15 -8.17
CA TYR A 109 -11.79 1.31 -8.52
C TYR A 109 -11.84 -0.07 -7.86
N LEU A 110 -12.80 -0.29 -6.95
CA LEU A 110 -13.01 -1.56 -6.23
C LEU A 110 -14.04 -2.45 -6.93
N ASN A 111 -14.15 -3.71 -6.51
CA ASN A 111 -15.21 -4.58 -6.98
C ASN A 111 -16.58 -4.03 -6.53
N LYS A 112 -17.47 -3.76 -7.50
CA LYS A 112 -18.79 -3.17 -7.25
C LYS A 112 -19.72 -3.99 -6.35
N LYS A 113 -19.53 -5.31 -6.27
CA LYS A 113 -20.38 -6.20 -5.47
C LYS A 113 -19.92 -6.28 -4.02
N SER A 114 -18.63 -6.46 -3.81
CA SER A 114 -18.05 -6.71 -2.49
C SER A 114 -17.45 -5.46 -1.84
N ASN A 115 -17.20 -4.41 -2.63
CA ASN A 115 -16.37 -3.25 -2.28
C ASN A 115 -14.95 -3.66 -1.87
N SER A 116 -14.47 -4.84 -2.30
CA SER A 116 -13.13 -5.36 -2.03
C SER A 116 -12.21 -5.21 -3.24
N GLY A 117 -10.89 -5.29 -3.01
CA GLY A 117 -9.89 -5.22 -4.06
C GLY A 117 -8.51 -4.81 -3.57
N GLN A 118 -7.55 -4.93 -4.47
CA GLN A 118 -6.15 -4.60 -4.24
C GLN A 118 -5.76 -3.49 -5.22
N LEU A 119 -5.28 -2.36 -4.71
CA LEU A 119 -4.87 -1.21 -5.50
C LEU A 119 -3.44 -0.78 -5.15
N ILE A 120 -2.72 -0.23 -6.11
CA ILE A 120 -1.57 0.62 -5.83
C ILE A 120 -1.98 2.05 -6.15
N ILE A 121 -1.75 2.96 -5.21
CA ILE A 121 -1.82 4.40 -5.47
C ILE A 121 -0.40 4.97 -5.51
N LEU A 122 -0.15 5.85 -6.49
CA LEU A 122 1.05 6.68 -6.53
C LEU A 122 0.64 8.14 -6.73
N ILE A 123 1.20 9.02 -5.90
CA ILE A 123 0.97 10.45 -5.96
C ILE A 123 2.32 11.16 -6.01
N GLU A 124 2.47 12.07 -6.96
CA GLU A 124 3.69 12.86 -7.14
C GLU A 124 3.34 14.27 -7.66
N PRO A 125 4.16 15.30 -7.38
CA PRO A 125 3.99 16.59 -8.03
C PRO A 125 4.20 16.46 -9.54
N THR A 126 3.56 17.30 -10.34
CA THR A 126 3.96 17.42 -11.75
C THR A 126 5.33 18.11 -11.85
N LYS A 127 6.01 17.96 -12.99
CA LYS A 127 7.28 18.65 -13.23
C LYS A 127 7.14 20.16 -13.08
N LYS A 128 6.01 20.72 -13.56
CA LYS A 128 5.68 22.14 -13.42
C LYS A 128 5.51 22.54 -11.95
N ALA A 129 4.67 21.84 -11.18
CA ALA A 129 4.48 22.16 -9.75
C ALA A 129 5.75 22.00 -8.92
N TRP A 130 6.58 21.01 -9.27
CA TRP A 130 7.90 20.82 -8.69
C TRP A 130 8.83 21.98 -9.00
N ASP A 131 8.89 22.46 -10.24
CA ASP A 131 9.75 23.58 -10.64
C ASP A 131 9.26 24.94 -10.08
N GLU A 132 7.95 25.09 -9.82
CA GLU A 132 7.36 26.26 -9.13
C GLU A 132 7.75 26.33 -7.65
N CYS A 133 7.99 25.19 -7.02
CA CYS A 133 8.52 25.09 -5.67
C CYS A 133 10.05 24.99 -5.73
N GLN A 134 10.74 25.63 -4.80
CA GLN A 134 12.18 25.46 -4.74
C GLN A 134 12.50 24.08 -4.16
N ARG A 135 13.12 23.19 -4.94
CA ARG A 135 14.30 22.39 -4.55
C ARG A 135 14.71 21.34 -5.58
N GLY A 136 16.00 21.27 -5.87
CA GLY A 136 16.71 20.05 -6.26
C GLY A 136 16.40 19.47 -7.65
N ASP A 137 17.08 18.37 -7.95
CA ASP A 137 16.84 17.58 -9.16
C ASP A 137 15.48 16.85 -9.05
N TRP A 138 14.75 16.77 -10.17
CA TRP A 138 13.47 16.08 -10.31
C TRP A 138 13.50 14.63 -9.83
N GLN A 139 14.68 13.99 -9.90
CA GLN A 139 14.86 12.63 -9.37
C GLN A 139 14.59 12.51 -7.86
N TYR A 140 14.66 13.62 -7.11
CA TYR A 140 14.38 13.68 -5.68
C TYR A 140 12.96 14.15 -5.35
N ARG A 141 12.07 14.20 -6.35
CA ARG A 141 10.69 14.57 -6.10
C ARG A 141 10.06 13.65 -5.06
N GLN A 142 9.23 14.25 -4.23
CA GLN A 142 8.52 13.52 -3.20
C GLN A 142 7.41 12.70 -3.83
N THR A 143 7.26 11.47 -3.36
CA THR A 143 6.19 10.60 -3.80
C THR A 143 5.57 9.87 -2.63
N ILE A 144 4.27 9.67 -2.75
CA ILE A 144 3.50 8.84 -1.85
C ILE A 144 3.12 7.61 -2.65
N SER A 145 3.45 6.43 -2.13
CA SER A 145 3.02 5.16 -2.71
C SER A 145 2.48 4.25 -1.62
N ALA A 146 1.30 3.68 -1.87
CA ALA A 146 0.69 2.72 -0.96
C ALA A 146 0.05 1.57 -1.73
N TRP A 147 0.14 0.37 -1.16
CA TRP A 147 -0.66 -0.78 -1.53
C TRP A 147 -1.92 -0.79 -0.66
N LEU A 148 -3.07 -0.58 -1.27
CA LEU A 148 -4.36 -0.53 -0.61
C LEU A 148 -5.04 -1.90 -0.73
N GLN A 149 -5.25 -2.56 0.39
CA GLN A 149 -5.95 -3.83 0.52
C GLN A 149 -7.33 -3.59 1.14
N CYS A 150 -8.35 -3.52 0.30
CA CYS A 150 -9.74 -3.44 0.77
C CYS A 150 -10.31 -4.86 0.85
N THR A 151 -10.48 -5.39 2.07
CA THR A 151 -10.86 -6.78 2.30
C THR A 151 -11.64 -6.93 3.60
N ARG A 152 -12.55 -7.90 3.64
CA ARG A 152 -13.27 -8.32 4.85
C ARG A 152 -12.51 -9.40 5.61
N LEU A 153 -11.37 -9.86 5.11
CA LEU A 153 -10.57 -10.93 5.69
C LEU A 153 -9.45 -10.36 6.55
N ALA A 154 -9.42 -10.76 7.82
CA ALA A 154 -8.27 -10.63 8.70
C ALA A 154 -7.50 -11.96 8.73
N VAL A 155 -6.18 -11.88 8.72
CA VAL A 155 -5.32 -13.07 8.66
C VAL A 155 -4.16 -12.92 9.63
N ASP A 156 -4.17 -13.74 10.67
CA ASP A 156 -3.03 -13.93 11.55
C ASP A 156 -2.23 -15.14 11.12
N VAL A 157 -0.90 -15.00 11.10
CA VAL A 157 0.00 -16.07 10.69
C VAL A 157 1.02 -16.33 11.78
N TYR A 158 1.14 -17.60 12.18
CA TYR A 158 2.18 -18.08 13.07
C TYR A 158 3.09 -19.04 12.31
N LEU A 159 4.40 -18.76 12.39
CA LEU A 159 5.44 -19.61 11.83
C LEU A 159 6.22 -20.27 12.94
N SER A 160 6.18 -21.60 12.96
CA SER A 160 7.01 -22.41 13.85
C SER A 160 8.21 -22.93 13.07
N SER A 161 9.41 -22.57 13.51
CA SER A 161 10.67 -23.11 13.00
C SER A 161 11.10 -24.33 13.82
N GLY A 162 11.25 -25.48 13.16
CA GLY A 162 11.84 -26.71 13.71
C GLY A 162 12.70 -27.42 12.66
N MET A 163 12.66 -28.76 12.60
CA MET A 163 13.22 -29.49 11.45
C MET A 163 12.48 -29.16 10.15
N ASP A 164 11.18 -28.88 10.25
CA ASP A 164 10.33 -28.37 9.18
C ASP A 164 9.81 -26.99 9.54
N LEU A 165 9.59 -26.16 8.52
CA LEU A 165 8.89 -24.89 8.64
C LEU A 165 7.38 -25.14 8.54
N ILE A 166 6.66 -24.79 9.61
CA ILE A 166 5.20 -24.99 9.73
C ILE A 166 4.54 -23.62 9.83
N LEU A 167 3.58 -23.38 8.94
CA LEU A 167 2.73 -22.20 8.95
C LEU A 167 1.34 -22.58 9.44
N THR A 168 0.86 -21.88 10.45
CA THR A 168 -0.54 -21.92 10.87
C THR A 168 -1.14 -20.54 10.61
N ALA A 169 -2.22 -20.50 9.84
CA ALA A 169 -2.98 -19.27 9.59
C ALA A 169 -4.33 -19.35 10.30
N TRP A 170 -4.75 -18.22 10.85
CA TRP A 170 -6.07 -18.00 11.39
C TRP A 170 -6.77 -16.90 10.60
N VAL A 171 -7.85 -17.26 9.93
CA VAL A 171 -8.62 -16.36 9.07
C VAL A 171 -9.93 -16.02 9.77
N THR A 172 -10.16 -14.73 9.94
CA THR A 172 -11.36 -14.17 10.57
C THR A 172 -11.96 -13.06 9.71
N GLU A 173 -13.19 -12.68 10.00
CA GLU A 173 -13.80 -11.47 9.44
C GLU A 173 -13.22 -10.24 10.14
N LEU A 174 -12.76 -9.25 9.38
CA LEU A 174 -12.12 -8.04 9.90
C LEU A 174 -13.06 -7.22 10.81
N MET A 175 -14.34 -7.13 10.42
CA MET A 175 -15.35 -6.36 11.16
C MET A 175 -15.75 -7.02 12.50
N THR A 176 -15.87 -8.34 12.53
CA THR A 176 -16.53 -9.07 13.62
C THR A 176 -15.59 -9.95 14.44
N GLY A 177 -14.42 -10.30 13.88
CA GLY A 177 -13.52 -11.32 14.41
C GLY A 177 -14.05 -12.75 14.28
N ALA A 178 -15.17 -12.97 13.56
CA ALA A 178 -15.74 -14.30 13.40
C ALA A 178 -14.85 -15.20 12.53
N SER A 179 -14.74 -16.48 12.88
CA SER A 179 -13.99 -17.46 12.11
C SER A 179 -14.52 -17.62 10.68
N VAL A 180 -13.63 -17.56 9.69
CA VAL A 180 -14.00 -17.79 8.28
C VAL A 180 -13.69 -19.23 7.90
N ASN A 181 -14.72 -20.04 7.71
CA ASN A 181 -14.61 -21.43 7.26
C ASN A 181 -14.40 -21.53 5.74
N GLN A 182 -13.62 -22.51 5.29
CA GLN A 182 -13.35 -22.77 3.87
C GLN A 182 -12.82 -21.54 3.12
N ALA A 183 -11.96 -20.73 3.77
CA ALA A 183 -11.10 -19.79 3.08
C ALA A 183 -9.89 -20.56 2.53
N THR A 184 -9.54 -20.31 1.28
CA THR A 184 -8.33 -20.82 0.67
C THR A 184 -7.13 -20.04 1.21
N VAL A 185 -6.15 -20.72 1.78
CA VAL A 185 -4.85 -20.13 2.16
C VAL A 185 -3.77 -20.73 1.27
N SER A 186 -3.09 -19.89 0.51
CA SER A 186 -2.05 -20.27 -0.45
C SER A 186 -0.72 -19.62 -0.09
N VAL A 187 0.36 -20.40 -0.10
CA VAL A 187 1.73 -19.94 0.12
C VAL A 187 2.66 -20.80 -0.72
N PHE A 188 3.50 -20.16 -1.53
CA PHE A 188 4.34 -20.85 -2.51
C PHE A 188 3.49 -21.74 -3.46
N ASP A 189 3.82 -23.02 -3.55
CA ASP A 189 3.10 -24.05 -4.31
C ASP A 189 2.02 -24.76 -3.49
N LYS A 190 1.83 -24.38 -2.22
CA LYS A 190 0.91 -25.05 -1.29
C LYS A 190 -0.36 -24.26 -1.09
N LYS A 191 -1.46 -24.99 -0.95
CA LYS A 191 -2.79 -24.47 -0.68
C LYS A 191 -3.50 -25.34 0.35
N GLN A 192 -4.23 -24.71 1.26
CA GLN A 192 -5.04 -25.41 2.25
C GLN A 192 -6.29 -24.60 2.59
N GLU A 193 -7.40 -25.26 2.90
CA GLU A 193 -8.62 -24.58 3.36
C GLU A 193 -8.67 -24.46 4.89
N THR A 194 -9.27 -23.38 5.37
CA THR A 194 -9.57 -23.21 6.79
C THR A 194 -10.72 -24.12 7.25
N ASN A 195 -10.63 -24.60 8.48
CA ASN A 195 -11.70 -25.35 9.14
C ASN A 195 -12.77 -24.41 9.74
N GLN A 196 -13.75 -24.97 10.47
CA GLN A 196 -14.82 -24.20 11.11
C GLN A 196 -14.34 -23.15 12.14
N GLN A 197 -13.12 -23.27 12.63
CA GLN A 197 -12.50 -22.31 13.55
C GLN A 197 -11.72 -21.21 12.80
N GLY A 198 -11.69 -21.25 11.47
CA GLY A 198 -10.89 -20.34 10.64
C GLY A 198 -9.42 -20.74 10.57
N LEU A 199 -9.04 -21.92 11.05
CA LEU A 199 -7.65 -22.33 11.13
C LEU A 199 -7.26 -23.26 9.98
N CYS A 200 -6.07 -23.06 9.43
CA CYS A 200 -5.39 -24.05 8.59
C CYS A 200 -3.92 -24.18 8.95
N THR A 201 -3.29 -25.30 8.61
CA THR A 201 -1.86 -25.51 8.80
C THR A 201 -1.23 -26.10 7.54
N ILE A 202 -0.13 -25.48 7.10
CA ILE A 202 0.68 -25.89 5.96
C ILE A 202 2.07 -26.26 6.48
N ARG A 203 2.51 -27.48 6.19
CA ARG A 203 3.78 -28.04 6.68
C ARG A 203 4.82 -28.15 5.59
N THR A 204 6.09 -28.24 5.99
CA THR A 204 7.24 -28.51 5.10
C THR A 204 7.33 -27.45 4.00
N LEU A 205 7.45 -26.19 4.40
CA LEU A 205 7.55 -25.08 3.46
C LEU A 205 8.98 -24.98 2.93
N ASN A 206 9.15 -25.06 1.61
CA ASN A 206 10.45 -24.89 0.96
C ASN A 206 10.67 -23.40 0.66
N THR A 207 11.67 -22.81 1.31
CA THR A 207 12.02 -21.38 1.17
C THR A 207 13.21 -21.12 0.26
N GLU A 208 13.81 -22.14 -0.35
CA GLU A 208 15.10 -22.02 -1.05
C GLU A 208 15.08 -21.07 -2.26
N ASN A 209 13.91 -20.80 -2.84
CA ASN A 209 13.77 -19.99 -4.06
C ASN A 209 12.75 -18.84 -3.96
N ASN A 210 12.18 -18.57 -2.79
CA ASN A 210 11.04 -17.65 -2.68
C ASN A 210 11.43 -16.38 -1.92
N GLU A 211 11.84 -15.36 -2.67
CA GLU A 211 12.05 -14.00 -2.16
C GLU A 211 10.70 -13.39 -1.71
N GLY A 212 10.61 -12.93 -0.46
CA GLY A 212 9.51 -12.08 0.00
C GLY A 212 8.27 -12.76 0.60
N GLY A 213 8.15 -14.09 0.54
CA GLY A 213 7.16 -14.88 1.30
C GLY A 213 5.75 -14.28 1.38
N ILE A 214 4.96 -14.41 0.31
CA ILE A 214 3.57 -13.95 0.31
C ILE A 214 2.67 -15.12 0.69
N LEU A 215 1.77 -14.88 1.65
CA LEU A 215 0.61 -15.71 1.90
C LEU A 215 -0.61 -15.01 1.33
N VAL A 216 -1.41 -15.74 0.56
CA VAL A 216 -2.65 -15.24 -0.05
C VAL A 216 -3.83 -16.00 0.54
N VAL A 217 -4.83 -15.27 1.01
CA VAL A 217 -6.09 -15.81 1.48
C VAL A 217 -7.22 -15.36 0.57
N GLU A 218 -8.01 -16.31 0.09
CA GLU A 218 -9.14 -16.06 -0.80
C GLU A 218 -10.41 -16.66 -0.21
N LYS A 219 -11.49 -15.88 -0.25
CA LYS A 219 -12.84 -16.35 0.06
C LYS A 219 -13.81 -15.65 -0.89
N ASP A 220 -14.51 -16.42 -1.70
CA ASP A 220 -15.43 -15.93 -2.73
C ASP A 220 -14.74 -14.91 -3.66
N GLU A 221 -15.20 -13.65 -3.72
CA GLU A 221 -14.59 -12.57 -4.51
C GLU A 221 -13.58 -11.71 -3.70
N ASP A 222 -13.28 -12.09 -2.46
CA ASP A 222 -12.39 -11.35 -1.56
C ASP A 222 -11.00 -11.97 -1.47
N THR A 223 -9.98 -11.11 -1.36
CA THR A 223 -8.57 -11.51 -1.34
C THR A 223 -7.83 -10.65 -0.33
N CYS A 224 -7.12 -11.32 0.57
CA CYS A 224 -6.18 -10.73 1.52
C CYS A 224 -4.79 -11.32 1.28
N MET A 225 -3.76 -10.50 1.31
CA MET A 225 -2.38 -10.96 1.27
C MET A 225 -1.63 -10.51 2.51
N VAL A 226 -0.76 -11.40 3.00
CA VAL A 226 0.21 -11.13 4.06
C VAL A 226 1.58 -11.28 3.45
N VAL A 227 2.39 -10.22 3.52
CA VAL A 227 3.70 -10.15 2.87
C VAL A 227 4.82 -10.30 3.88
N ASN A 228 6.02 -10.68 3.40
CA ASN A 228 7.23 -10.80 4.22
C ASN A 228 7.08 -11.76 5.41
N ILE A 229 6.29 -12.83 5.25
CA ILE A 229 6.08 -13.81 6.33
C ILE A 229 7.39 -14.51 6.74
N TYR A 230 8.44 -14.47 5.90
CA TYR A 230 9.76 -15.05 6.18
C TYR A 230 10.88 -14.02 6.31
N HIS A 231 10.77 -13.04 7.19
CA HIS A 231 11.84 -12.06 7.36
C HIS A 231 12.87 -12.45 8.46
N HIS A 232 13.29 -13.72 8.50
CA HIS A 232 14.30 -14.19 9.47
C HIS A 232 15.76 -13.80 9.14
N LYS A 233 16.01 -13.05 8.06
CA LYS A 233 17.35 -12.51 7.72
C LYS A 233 17.55 -11.02 8.07
N SER A 234 16.57 -10.35 8.66
CA SER A 234 16.75 -8.98 9.19
C SER A 234 16.30 -8.93 10.65
N TYR A 235 17.05 -8.20 11.47
CA TYR A 235 16.96 -8.10 12.93
C TYR A 235 15.70 -7.40 13.48
N PHE A 236 14.57 -7.41 12.75
CA PHE A 236 13.35 -6.74 13.17
C PHE A 236 12.15 -7.67 13.04
N ASN A 237 11.52 -7.98 14.17
CA ASN A 237 10.20 -8.60 14.22
C ASN A 237 9.21 -7.68 13.51
N VAL A 238 8.59 -8.16 12.43
CA VAL A 238 7.50 -7.45 11.76
C VAL A 238 6.20 -7.98 12.34
N TYR A 239 5.54 -7.18 13.18
CA TYR A 239 4.13 -7.34 13.47
C TYR A 239 3.37 -6.52 12.43
N VAL A 240 2.58 -7.19 11.59
CA VAL A 240 1.60 -6.53 10.73
C VAL A 240 0.30 -6.50 11.54
N TRP A 241 -0.11 -5.30 11.96
CA TRP A 241 -1.41 -5.06 12.59
C TRP A 241 -2.39 -4.57 11.52
#